data_AF-A0A1I4RBH1-F1
#
_entry.id   AF-A0A1I4RBH1-F1
#
_cell.length_a   1.000
_cell.length_b   1.000
_cell.length_c   1.000
_cell.angle_alpha   90.00
_cell.angle_beta   90.00
_cell.angle_gamma   90.00
#
_symmetry.space_group_name_H-M   'P 1'
#
loop_
_entity.id
_entity.type
_entity.pdbx_description
1 polymer ?
#
loop_
_entity_poly.entity_id
_entity_poly.type
_entity_poly.pdbx_seq_one_letter_code
_entity_poly.pdbx_strand_id
1 'polypeptide(L)'
;MHRLCLTYRITVLLLGLLVCSITLASSPGSDVTLQLHNSTGIELRAWRINGQAQRQLRFPPLQAGEHRLEVRMHYEIPGWRRSGGFGESHWRTCIMQLPPVSLQAGNHYHIRARRLGRDPQLWLEDATGKQLQRASIRSCGPGL
;
A
#
# COMPACT_ATOMS: atom_id res chain seq x y z
N MET A 1 -25.37 58.28 13.92
CA MET A 1 -24.09 57.63 13.51
C MET A 1 -23.99 56.15 13.94
N HIS A 2 -25.06 55.35 13.95
CA HIS A 2 -25.03 53.98 14.52
C HIS A 2 -25.60 52.86 13.63
N ARG A 3 -26.11 53.16 12.42
CA ARG A 3 -26.73 52.13 11.55
C ARG A 3 -25.82 51.55 10.46
N LEU A 4 -24.62 52.12 10.26
CA LEU A 4 -23.64 51.67 9.24
C LEU A 4 -22.61 50.66 9.77
N CYS A 5 -22.50 50.49 11.10
CA CYS A 5 -21.52 49.57 11.71
C CYS A 5 -22.03 48.12 11.77
N LEU A 6 -23.37 47.94 11.77
CA LEU A 6 -23.98 46.61 11.88
C LEU A 6 -23.94 45.83 10.57
N THR A 7 -24.02 46.51 9.43
CA THR A 7 -23.95 45.88 8.10
C THR A 7 -22.52 45.46 7.74
N TYR A 8 -21.50 46.22 8.17
CA TYR A 8 -20.10 45.91 7.87
C TYR A 8 -19.58 44.65 8.57
N ARG A 9 -20.09 44.33 9.78
CA ARG A 9 -19.71 43.12 10.51
C ARG A 9 -20.31 41.83 9.91
N ILE A 10 -21.42 41.93 9.19
CA ILE A 10 -22.11 40.77 8.60
C ILE A 10 -21.48 40.39 7.25
N THR A 11 -20.98 41.38 6.49
CA THR A 11 -20.39 41.11 5.16
C THR A 11 -19.00 40.46 5.24
N VAL A 12 -18.24 40.67 6.32
CA VAL A 12 -16.89 40.08 6.47
C VAL A 12 -16.95 38.60 6.89
N LEU A 13 -18.05 38.13 7.47
CA LEU A 13 -18.17 36.74 7.92
C LEU A 13 -18.49 35.74 6.79
N LEU A 14 -19.02 36.21 5.66
CA LEU A 14 -19.38 35.36 4.52
C LEU A 14 -18.24 35.14 3.52
N LEU A 15 -17.11 35.84 3.66
CA LEU A 15 -15.96 35.76 2.74
C LEU A 15 -14.80 34.90 3.28
N GLY A 16 -15.05 34.04 4.28
CA GLY A 16 -14.03 33.21 4.93
C GLY A 16 -14.04 31.73 4.55
N LEU A 17 -15.03 31.24 3.79
CA LEU A 17 -15.27 29.79 3.58
C LEU A 17 -14.84 29.26 2.20
N LEU A 18 -14.13 30.04 1.39
CA LEU A 18 -13.74 29.67 0.02
C LEU A 18 -12.25 29.33 -0.14
N VAL A 19 -11.63 28.71 0.87
CA VAL A 19 -10.32 28.09 0.72
C VAL A 19 -10.44 26.59 0.98
N CYS A 20 -11.16 25.92 0.10
CA CYS A 20 -11.01 24.49 -0.08
C CYS A 20 -9.71 24.29 -0.88
N SER A 21 -8.56 24.32 -0.19
CA SER A 21 -7.29 23.89 -0.78
C SER A 21 -7.31 22.38 -0.98
N ILE A 22 -8.06 21.92 -1.99
CA ILE A 22 -7.88 20.58 -2.57
C ILE A 22 -6.63 20.69 -3.46
N THR A 23 -5.47 20.79 -2.83
CA THR A 23 -4.19 20.53 -3.51
C THR A 23 -3.92 19.04 -3.42
N LEU A 24 -4.57 18.24 -4.27
CA LEU A 24 -4.13 16.89 -4.64
C LEU A 24 -4.78 16.51 -5.97
N ALA A 25 -4.50 17.29 -7.02
CA ALA A 25 -4.53 16.75 -8.38
C ALA A 25 -3.08 16.38 -8.71
N SER A 26 -2.67 15.16 -8.38
CA SER A 26 -1.57 14.55 -9.13
C SER A 26 -2.00 14.54 -10.60
N SER A 27 -1.11 14.91 -11.51
CA SER A 27 -1.51 15.23 -12.89
C SER A 27 -2.22 14.01 -13.51
N PRO A 28 -3.40 14.20 -14.14
CA PRO A 28 -4.10 13.09 -14.77
C PRO A 28 -3.25 12.59 -15.93
N GLY A 29 -2.56 11.46 -15.73
CA GLY A 29 -1.89 10.71 -16.80
C GLY A 29 -0.42 10.34 -16.57
N SER A 30 0.26 10.86 -15.55
CA SER A 30 1.66 10.46 -15.26
C SER A 30 1.79 9.39 -14.17
N ASP A 31 0.73 9.20 -13.39
CA ASP A 31 0.76 8.32 -12.23
C ASP A 31 0.61 6.84 -12.63
N VAL A 32 1.28 6.01 -11.84
CA VAL A 32 1.20 4.56 -11.81
C VAL A 32 0.40 4.15 -10.58
N THR A 33 -0.56 3.26 -10.78
CA THR A 33 -1.31 2.68 -9.67
C THR A 33 -0.80 1.27 -9.35
N LEU A 34 -0.43 1.04 -8.10
CA LEU A 34 -0.21 -0.30 -7.56
C LEU A 34 -1.31 -0.70 -6.59
N GLN A 35 -1.90 -1.87 -6.84
CA GLN A 35 -2.90 -2.44 -5.95
C GLN A 35 -2.35 -3.69 -5.25
N LEU A 36 -2.53 -3.74 -3.94
CA LEU A 36 -2.24 -4.93 -3.13
C LEU A 36 -3.47 -5.83 -3.12
N HIS A 37 -3.33 -7.07 -3.59
CA HIS A 37 -4.42 -8.02 -3.66
C HIS A 37 -4.43 -8.95 -2.44
N ASN A 38 -5.23 -8.58 -1.44
CA ASN A 38 -5.47 -9.39 -0.26
C ASN A 38 -6.34 -10.61 -0.59
N SER A 39 -6.14 -11.70 0.13
CA SER A 39 -6.94 -12.92 -0.01
C SER A 39 -7.17 -13.56 1.37
N THR A 40 -8.04 -14.56 1.44
CA THR A 40 -8.36 -15.22 2.70
C THR A 40 -7.11 -15.75 3.39
N GLY A 41 -6.84 -15.28 4.62
CA GLY A 41 -5.68 -15.68 5.41
C GLY A 41 -4.34 -15.05 5.00
N ILE A 42 -4.34 -14.09 4.07
CA ILE A 42 -3.17 -13.31 3.66
C ILE A 42 -3.53 -11.82 3.57
N GLU A 43 -2.87 -11.01 4.38
CA GLU A 43 -2.95 -9.56 4.37
C GLU A 43 -1.63 -8.96 3.86
N LEU A 44 -1.72 -8.10 2.86
CA LEU A 44 -0.65 -7.32 2.27
C LEU A 44 -0.79 -5.86 2.64
N ARG A 45 0.31 -5.25 3.07
CA ARG A 45 0.41 -3.81 3.34
C ARG A 45 1.64 -3.22 2.68
N ALA A 46 1.52 -1.99 2.22
CA ALA A 46 2.66 -1.21 1.76
C ALA A 46 3.67 -1.08 2.91
N TRP A 47 4.96 -1.30 2.63
CA TRP A 47 6.00 -1.20 3.65
C TRP A 47 7.03 -0.13 3.33
N ARG A 48 7.75 -0.23 2.21
CA ARG A 48 8.70 0.81 1.77
C ARG A 48 8.61 1.06 0.27
N ILE A 49 8.83 2.31 -0.10
CA ILE A 49 9.06 2.74 -1.49
C ILE A 49 10.42 3.41 -1.52
N ASN A 50 11.35 2.91 -2.34
CA ASN A 50 12.69 3.47 -2.47
C ASN A 50 13.40 3.62 -1.12
N GLY A 51 13.16 2.67 -0.21
CA GLY A 51 13.71 2.69 1.14
C GLY A 51 13.00 3.62 2.13
N GLN A 52 11.93 4.32 1.74
CA GLN A 52 11.13 5.17 2.63
C GLN A 52 9.92 4.43 3.18
N ALA A 53 9.76 4.42 4.51
CA ALA A 53 8.67 3.73 5.18
C ALA A 53 7.30 4.35 4.84
N GLN A 54 6.33 3.50 4.57
CA GLN A 54 4.97 3.89 4.29
C GLN A 54 4.13 3.76 5.56
N ARG A 55 3.29 4.76 5.82
CA ARG A 55 2.36 4.75 6.96
C ARG A 55 0.98 4.17 6.60
N GLN A 56 0.66 4.18 5.32
CA GLN A 56 -0.64 3.76 4.81
C GLN A 56 -0.64 2.27 4.48
N LEU A 57 -1.84 1.67 4.48
CA LEU A 57 -2.02 0.25 4.11
C LEU A 57 -1.73 0.00 2.63
N ARG A 58 -1.93 1.00 1.78
CA ARG A 58 -1.79 0.95 0.32
C ARG A 58 -0.61 1.81 -0.12
N PHE A 59 -0.05 1.50 -1.28
CA PHE A 59 0.89 2.42 -1.92
C PHE A 59 0.15 3.67 -2.40
N PRO A 60 0.72 4.87 -2.25
CA PRO A 60 0.23 6.05 -2.96
C PRO A 60 0.41 5.88 -4.47
N PRO A 61 -0.26 6.70 -5.29
CA PRO A 61 0.11 6.84 -6.70
C PRO A 61 1.61 7.13 -6.82
N LEU A 62 2.28 6.43 -7.74
CA LEU A 62 3.72 6.61 -7.99
C LEU A 62 3.92 7.31 -9.32
N GLN A 63 5.02 8.03 -9.45
CA GLN A 63 5.45 8.50 -10.77
C GLN A 63 5.96 7.32 -11.61
N ALA A 64 6.02 7.50 -12.92
CA ALA A 64 6.68 6.53 -13.80
C ALA A 64 8.20 6.51 -13.53
N GLY A 65 8.82 5.35 -13.75
CA GLY A 65 10.26 5.14 -13.57
C GLY A 65 10.58 3.93 -12.68
N GLU A 66 11.85 3.83 -12.28
CA GLU A 66 12.32 2.72 -11.46
C GLU A 66 11.95 2.88 -9.98
N HIS A 67 11.36 1.84 -9.40
CA HIS A 67 11.03 1.79 -7.98
C HIS A 67 11.54 0.50 -7.34
N ARG A 68 12.03 0.63 -6.10
CA ARG A 68 12.24 -0.48 -5.17
C ARG A 68 11.07 -0.56 -4.21
N LEU A 69 10.34 -1.66 -4.26
CA LEU A 69 9.11 -1.84 -3.49
C LEU A 69 9.29 -2.95 -2.46
N GLU A 70 8.85 -2.66 -1.24
CA GLU A 70 8.72 -3.65 -0.17
C GLU A 70 7.29 -3.72 0.32
N VAL A 71 6.83 -4.95 0.55
CA VAL A 71 5.46 -5.26 0.98
C VAL A 71 5.54 -6.10 2.24
N ARG A 72 4.76 -5.71 3.25
CA ARG A 72 4.55 -6.53 4.43
C ARG A 72 3.44 -7.52 4.13
N MET A 73 3.76 -8.81 4.18
CA MET A 73 2.82 -9.91 4.07
C MET A 73 2.59 -10.52 5.45
N HIS A 74 1.38 -10.43 5.95
CA HIS A 74 0.93 -11.01 7.21
C HIS A 74 -0.02 -12.16 6.90
N TYR A 75 0.30 -13.37 7.37
CA TYR A 75 -0.43 -14.57 7.01
C TYR A 75 -0.39 -15.61 8.12
N GLU A 76 -1.43 -16.41 8.21
CA GLU A 76 -1.50 -17.50 9.17
C GLU A 76 -0.58 -18.66 8.76
N ILE A 77 0.09 -19.34 9.68
CA ILE A 77 0.81 -20.58 9.41
C ILE A 77 0.37 -21.68 10.37
N PRO A 78 0.33 -22.94 9.92
CA PRO A 78 0.03 -24.05 10.81
C PRO A 78 1.11 -24.18 11.88
N GLY A 79 0.67 -24.35 13.12
CA GLY A 79 1.56 -24.68 14.24
C GLY A 79 2.17 -26.06 14.08
N TRP A 80 3.29 -26.30 14.75
CA TRP A 80 3.91 -27.62 14.83
C TRP A 80 4.19 -27.99 16.29
N ARG A 81 3.74 -29.17 16.72
CA ARG A 81 4.02 -29.70 18.07
C ARG A 81 5.29 -30.55 18.05
N ARG A 82 6.10 -30.46 19.10
CA ARG A 82 7.36 -31.24 19.24
C ARG A 82 7.14 -32.77 19.22
N SER A 83 5.95 -33.24 19.58
CA SER A 83 5.56 -34.65 19.58
C SER A 83 5.19 -35.22 18.20
N GLY A 84 5.26 -34.42 17.13
CA GLY A 84 4.72 -34.76 15.82
C GLY A 84 3.22 -34.51 15.79
N GLY A 85 2.78 -33.52 15.03
CA GLY A 85 1.37 -33.15 14.92
C GLY A 85 1.16 -31.66 14.67
N PHE A 86 -0.03 -31.31 14.17
CA PHE A 86 -0.42 -29.92 13.97
C PHE A 86 -0.62 -29.23 15.33
N GLY A 87 0.05 -28.09 15.50
CA GLY A 87 -0.17 -27.18 16.61
C GLY A 87 -1.18 -26.10 16.24
N GLU A 88 -1.48 -25.23 17.20
CA GLU A 88 -2.31 -24.06 16.94
C GLU A 88 -1.68 -23.17 15.86
N SER A 89 -2.50 -22.75 14.92
CA SER A 89 -2.09 -21.79 13.92
C SER A 89 -1.72 -20.47 14.58
N HIS A 90 -0.75 -19.79 13.99
CA HIS A 90 -0.34 -18.47 14.45
C HIS A 90 0.01 -17.58 13.27
N TRP A 91 -0.07 -16.28 13.48
CA TRP A 91 0.27 -15.30 12.46
C TRP A 91 1.78 -15.17 12.29
N ARG A 92 2.21 -14.99 11.04
CA ARG A 92 3.57 -14.72 10.62
C ARG A 92 3.59 -13.47 9.77
N THR A 93 4.58 -12.62 10.00
CA THR A 93 4.82 -11.43 9.17
C THR A 93 6.13 -11.57 8.43
N CYS A 94 6.10 -11.36 7.13
CA CYS A 94 7.29 -11.29 6.29
C CYS A 94 7.35 -9.95 5.55
N ILE A 95 8.56 -9.43 5.38
CA ILE A 95 8.84 -8.32 4.48
C ILE A 95 9.33 -8.92 3.17
N MET A 96 8.54 -8.72 2.11
CA MET A 96 8.81 -9.18 0.76
C MET A 96 9.38 -8.02 -0.04
N GLN A 97 10.51 -8.24 -0.71
CA GLN A 97 11.20 -7.22 -1.50
C GLN A 97 11.12 -7.58 -2.98
N LEU A 98 10.53 -6.71 -3.79
CA LEU A 98 10.57 -6.84 -5.24
C LEU A 98 11.95 -6.38 -5.75
N PRO A 99 12.49 -7.03 -6.80
CA PRO A 99 13.55 -6.43 -7.61
C PRO A 99 13.16 -5.03 -8.07
N PRO A 100 14.13 -4.15 -8.39
CA PRO A 100 13.84 -2.87 -9.02
C PRO A 100 12.94 -3.07 -10.24
N VAL A 101 11.85 -2.33 -10.31
CA VAL A 101 10.86 -2.41 -11.38
C VAL A 101 10.69 -1.05 -12.02
N SER A 102 10.77 -1.00 -13.35
CA SER A 102 10.43 0.19 -14.13
C SER A 102 8.93 0.19 -14.42
N LEU A 103 8.23 1.14 -13.83
CA LEU A 103 6.79 1.32 -13.94
C LEU A 103 6.47 2.39 -14.99
N GLN A 104 5.45 2.15 -15.81
CA GLN A 104 5.06 3.06 -16.88
C GLN A 104 3.81 3.84 -16.50
N ALA A 105 3.79 5.13 -16.86
CA ALA A 105 2.66 6.03 -16.62
C ALA A 105 1.36 5.48 -17.22
N GLY A 106 0.24 5.68 -16.52
CA GLY A 106 -1.08 5.23 -16.98
C GLY A 106 -1.33 3.72 -16.86
N ASN A 107 -0.32 2.92 -16.49
CA ASN A 107 -0.52 1.49 -16.25
C ASN A 107 -0.97 1.20 -14.82
N HIS A 108 -1.71 0.10 -14.70
CA HIS A 108 -2.13 -0.49 -13.45
C HIS A 108 -1.37 -1.79 -13.22
N TYR A 109 -0.83 -1.95 -12.02
CA TYR A 109 -0.11 -3.14 -11.61
C TYR A 109 -0.74 -3.74 -10.35
N HIS A 110 -0.66 -5.06 -10.24
CA HIS A 110 -1.18 -5.81 -9.12
C HIS A 110 -0.04 -6.52 -8.40
N ILE A 111 -0.02 -6.42 -7.07
CA ILE A 111 0.84 -7.25 -6.25
C ILE A 111 -0.02 -8.33 -5.62
N ARG A 112 0.30 -9.58 -5.94
CA ARG A 112 -0.39 -10.76 -5.44
C ARG A 112 0.52 -11.55 -4.53
N ALA A 113 -0.11 -12.34 -3.67
CA ALA A 113 0.61 -13.26 -2.81
C ALA A 113 -0.11 -14.60 -2.68
N ARG A 114 0.68 -15.62 -2.35
CA ARG A 114 0.23 -16.96 -2.00
C ARG A 114 1.08 -17.49 -0.86
N ARG A 115 0.51 -18.42 -0.09
CA ARG A 115 1.23 -19.21 0.89
C ARG A 115 1.22 -20.68 0.51
N LEU A 116 2.37 -21.34 0.63
CA LEU A 116 2.48 -22.79 0.58
C LEU A 116 3.03 -23.28 1.92
N GLY A 117 2.14 -23.71 2.82
CA GLY A 117 2.53 -24.04 4.20
C GLY A 117 3.11 -22.84 4.93
N ARG A 118 4.43 -22.84 5.17
CA ARG A 118 5.16 -21.71 5.79
C ARG A 118 5.78 -20.76 4.78
N ASP A 119 5.86 -21.15 3.51
CA ASP A 119 6.60 -20.41 2.49
C ASP A 119 5.72 -19.30 1.89
N PRO A 120 6.10 -18.02 2.09
CA PRO A 120 5.41 -16.91 1.48
C PRO A 120 5.90 -16.72 0.03
N GLN A 121 4.97 -16.46 -0.87
CA GLN A 121 5.25 -16.07 -2.24
C GLN A 121 4.54 -14.76 -2.53
N LEU A 122 5.23 -13.83 -3.17
CA LEU A 122 4.68 -12.56 -3.62
C LEU A 122 5.27 -12.21 -4.98
N TRP A 123 4.44 -11.64 -5.85
CA TRP A 123 4.86 -11.25 -7.19
C TRP A 123 4.07 -10.05 -7.69
N LEU A 124 4.64 -9.39 -8.70
CA LEU A 124 4.04 -8.27 -9.41
C LEU A 124 3.48 -8.77 -10.75
N GLU A 125 2.29 -8.31 -11.09
CA GLU A 125 1.62 -8.54 -12.38
C GLU A 125 1.26 -7.21 -13.04
N ASP A 126 1.19 -7.22 -14.38
CA ASP A 126 0.52 -6.16 -15.13
C ASP A 126 -1.02 -6.32 -15.10
N ALA A 127 -1.73 -5.40 -15.76
CA ALA A 127 -3.18 -5.40 -15.87
C ALA A 127 -3.76 -6.64 -16.58
N THR A 128 -2.95 -7.36 -17.37
CA THR A 128 -3.37 -8.61 -18.03
C THR A 128 -3.22 -9.84 -17.14
N GLY A 129 -2.62 -9.67 -15.95
CA GLY A 129 -2.30 -10.76 -15.02
C GLY A 129 -0.97 -11.47 -15.34
N LYS A 130 -0.16 -10.94 -16.28
CA LYS A 130 1.16 -11.50 -16.56
C LYS A 130 2.12 -11.17 -15.41
N GLN A 131 2.68 -12.20 -14.79
CA GLN A 131 3.73 -12.04 -13.78
C GLN A 131 4.97 -11.39 -14.40
N LEU A 132 5.37 -10.24 -13.86
CA LEU A 132 6.54 -9.47 -14.30
C LEU A 132 7.76 -9.78 -13.44
N GLN A 133 7.59 -9.82 -12.12
CA GLN A 133 8.67 -9.96 -11.15
C GLN A 133 8.20 -10.77 -9.94
N ARG A 134 9.11 -11.54 -9.35
CA ARG A 134 8.87 -12.26 -8.09
C ARG A 134 9.69 -11.63 -6.98
N ALA A 135 9.07 -11.43 -5.82
CA ALA A 135 9.76 -10.89 -4.66
C ALA A 135 10.60 -11.96 -3.95
N SER A 136 11.69 -11.51 -3.32
CA SER A 136 12.45 -12.29 -2.36
C SER A 136 12.01 -11.98 -0.92
N ILE A 137 12.29 -12.90 0.00
CA ILE A 137 12.04 -12.69 1.42
C ILE A 137 13.20 -11.87 1.98
N ARG A 138 12.92 -10.66 2.49
CA ARG A 138 13.91 -9.84 3.20
C ARG A 138 14.05 -10.27 4.65
N SER A 139 12.91 -10.49 5.32
CA SER A 139 12.86 -10.93 6.72
C SER A 139 11.51 -11.54 7.05
N CYS A 140 11.47 -12.47 8.00
CA CYS A 140 10.22 -12.98 8.57
C CYS A 140 10.31 -13.04 10.09
N GLY A 141 9.19 -12.87 10.77
CA GLY A 141 9.07 -13.01 12.21
C GLY A 141 7.64 -13.33 12.63
N PRO A 142 7.41 -13.47 13.96
CA PRO A 142 6.07 -13.58 14.51
C PRO A 142 5.17 -12.43 14.06
N GLY A 143 3.87 -12.69 13.88
CA GLY A 143 2.87 -11.65 13.69
C GLY A 143 2.74 -10.80 14.95
N LEU A 144 3.13 -9.53 14.90
CA LEU A 144 2.75 -8.52 15.90
C LEU A 144 1.47 -7.82 15.45
#